data_AF-A0A6B2UL49-F1
#
_entry.id   AF-A0A6B2UL49-F1
#
_cell.length_a   1.000
_cell.length_b   1.000
_cell.length_c   1.000
_cell.angle_alpha   90.00
_cell.angle_beta   90.00
_cell.angle_gamma   90.00
#
_symmetry.space_group_name_H-M   'P 1'
#
loop_
_entity.id
_entity.type
_entity.pdbx_description
1 polymer ?
#
loop_
_entity_poly.entity_id
_entity_poly.type
_entity_poly.pdbx_seq_one_letter_code
_entity_poly.pdbx_strand_id
1 'polypeptide(L)'
;NEGAARHGVAETIQRADRVRREAEALRAEAERLPERAGEIDRRLVSLRTRAEALTTRSAQVEPVLSELRRRFTAPCWQDLQHVPEEAAKHVAQAGTKLAEARQAREAQRWADATALLATVRALLDETDEAVSAAGDRLRQLNEVAKDPQREIERTRFAVRDAQRLAMTGRQTPDPRHARPLDDAVARLDRAVSALEGHHPDYWQFLRETEAVRATAARVVELIREERGGS
;
A
#
# COMPACT_ATOMS: atom_id res chain seq x y z
N ASN A 1 18.38 -69.67 6.13
CA ASN A 1 17.04 -69.27 6.62
C ASN A 1 17.13 -68.65 8.01
N GLU A 2 17.72 -67.46 8.17
CA GLU A 2 17.84 -66.83 9.50
C GLU A 2 17.65 -65.30 9.47
N GLY A 3 16.64 -64.80 8.73
CA GLY A 3 16.37 -63.36 8.62
C GLY A 3 15.28 -62.83 9.58
N ALA A 4 14.29 -63.65 9.93
CA ALA A 4 13.10 -63.21 10.67
C ALA A 4 13.17 -63.41 12.20
N ALA A 5 14.14 -64.18 12.70
CA ALA A 5 14.17 -64.61 14.11
C ALA A 5 14.95 -63.68 15.05
N ARG A 6 15.73 -62.71 14.54
CA ARG A 6 16.57 -61.79 15.37
C ARG A 6 16.17 -60.31 15.34
N HIS A 7 15.32 -59.91 14.39
CA HIS A 7 14.71 -58.57 14.33
C HIS A 7 13.20 -58.77 14.23
N GLY A 8 12.54 -58.81 15.39
CA GLY A 8 11.22 -59.41 15.58
C GLY A 8 10.13 -58.90 14.63
N VAL A 9 9.15 -59.77 14.35
CA VAL A 9 7.94 -59.49 13.57
C VAL A 9 7.31 -58.13 13.91
N ALA A 10 7.33 -57.73 15.19
CA ALA A 10 6.85 -56.42 15.64
C ALA A 10 7.64 -55.23 15.06
N GLU A 11 8.96 -55.32 14.95
CA GLU A 11 9.81 -54.29 14.34
C GLU A 11 9.56 -54.17 12.84
N THR A 12 9.31 -55.31 12.18
CA THR A 12 8.95 -55.36 10.75
C THR A 12 7.58 -54.73 10.50
N ILE A 13 6.59 -55.00 11.35
CA ILE A 13 5.25 -54.40 11.28
C ILE A 13 5.32 -52.88 11.50
N GLN A 14 6.10 -52.39 12.48
CA GLN A 14 6.27 -50.96 12.71
C GLN A 14 6.93 -50.23 11.53
N ARG A 15 7.93 -50.86 10.88
CA ARG A 15 8.54 -50.31 9.67
C ARG A 15 7.55 -50.26 8.50
N ALA A 16 6.74 -51.31 8.33
CA ALA A 16 5.70 -51.35 7.31
C ALA A 16 4.63 -50.27 7.53
N ASP A 17 4.20 -50.05 8.76
CA ASP A 17 3.26 -48.99 9.11
C ASP A 17 3.83 -47.59 8.87
N ARG A 18 5.12 -47.37 9.17
CA ARG A 18 5.79 -46.10 8.86
C ARG A 18 5.84 -45.83 7.37
N VAL A 19 6.27 -46.80 6.58
CA VAL A 19 6.32 -46.70 5.11
C VAL A 19 4.93 -46.45 4.52
N ARG A 20 3.89 -47.12 5.05
CA ARG A 20 2.50 -46.89 4.63
C ARG A 20 2.05 -45.46 4.89
N ARG A 21 2.30 -44.91 6.09
CA ARG A 21 1.95 -43.52 6.43
C ARG A 21 2.70 -42.50 5.57
N GLU A 22 3.99 -42.74 5.33
CA GLU A 22 4.80 -41.90 4.44
C GLU A 22 4.27 -41.95 2.99
N ALA A 23 3.86 -43.13 2.50
CA ALA A 23 3.26 -43.29 1.18
C ALA A 23 1.87 -42.64 1.07
N GLU A 24 1.04 -42.73 2.12
CA GLU A 24 -0.25 -42.05 2.20
C GLU A 24 -0.09 -40.52 2.21
N ALA A 25 0.89 -40.00 2.96
CA ALA A 25 1.23 -38.58 2.97
C ALA A 25 1.73 -38.11 1.59
N LEU A 26 2.62 -38.87 0.96
CA LEU A 26 3.12 -38.59 -0.39
C LEU A 26 1.99 -38.62 -1.43
N ARG A 27 1.05 -39.57 -1.31
CA ARG A 27 -0.13 -39.64 -2.19
C ARG A 27 -1.03 -38.43 -2.01
N ALA A 28 -1.32 -38.03 -0.79
CA ALA A 28 -2.14 -36.85 -0.50
C ALA A 28 -1.48 -35.56 -1.02
N GLU A 29 -0.15 -35.46 -0.96
CA GLU A 29 0.60 -34.35 -1.55
C GLU A 29 0.55 -34.37 -3.08
N ALA A 30 0.72 -35.55 -3.69
CA ALA A 30 0.64 -35.75 -5.13
C ALA A 30 -0.75 -35.39 -5.70
N GLU A 31 -1.82 -35.74 -4.98
CA GLU A 31 -3.21 -35.43 -5.37
C GLU A 31 -3.49 -33.92 -5.41
N ARG A 32 -2.72 -33.09 -4.67
CA ARG A 32 -2.84 -31.61 -4.68
C ARG A 32 -2.01 -30.91 -5.75
N LEU A 33 -1.09 -31.62 -6.42
CA LEU A 33 -0.19 -31.02 -7.42
C LEU A 33 -0.94 -30.42 -8.63
N PRO A 34 -1.98 -31.06 -9.21
CA PRO A 34 -2.73 -30.49 -10.34
C PRO A 34 -3.42 -29.17 -9.98
N GLU A 35 -4.01 -29.08 -8.78
CA GLU A 35 -4.65 -27.86 -8.30
C GLU A 35 -3.63 -26.73 -8.15
N ARG A 36 -2.47 -27.02 -7.54
CA ARG A 36 -1.39 -26.05 -7.36
C ARG A 36 -0.81 -25.57 -8.69
N ALA A 37 -0.64 -26.47 -9.65
CA ALA A 37 -0.21 -26.12 -11.00
C ALA A 37 -1.22 -25.17 -11.68
N GLY A 38 -2.52 -25.50 -11.61
CA GLY A 38 -3.58 -24.67 -12.16
C GLY A 38 -3.72 -23.30 -11.47
N GLU A 39 -3.40 -23.19 -10.18
CA GLU A 39 -3.32 -21.91 -9.47
C GLU A 39 -2.15 -21.05 -9.96
N ILE A 40 -0.96 -21.64 -10.08
CA ILE A 40 0.24 -20.95 -10.58
C ILE A 40 0.03 -20.47 -12.02
N ASP A 41 -0.58 -21.30 -12.87
CA ASP A 41 -0.89 -20.94 -14.26
C ASP A 41 -1.82 -19.73 -14.36
N ARG A 42 -2.89 -19.71 -13.54
CA ARG A 42 -3.80 -18.56 -13.47
C ARG A 42 -3.09 -17.29 -13.00
N ARG A 43 -2.22 -17.41 -11.99
CA ARG A 43 -1.44 -16.26 -11.48
C ARG A 43 -0.46 -15.73 -12.51
N LEU A 44 0.23 -16.61 -13.26
CA LEU A 44 1.12 -16.22 -14.35
C LEU A 44 0.39 -15.38 -15.40
N VAL A 45 -0.78 -15.85 -15.86
CA VAL A 45 -1.59 -15.11 -16.84
C VAL A 45 -2.04 -13.76 -16.27
N SER A 46 -2.60 -13.76 -15.06
CA SER A 46 -3.11 -12.54 -14.42
C SER A 46 -2.04 -11.48 -14.22
N LEU A 47 -0.87 -11.87 -13.70
CA LEU A 47 0.24 -10.93 -13.47
C LEU A 47 0.88 -10.44 -14.77
N ARG A 48 0.94 -11.28 -15.82
CA ARG A 48 1.37 -10.83 -17.15
C ARG A 48 0.45 -9.77 -17.72
N THR A 49 -0.87 -10.02 -17.70
CA THR A 49 -1.86 -9.02 -18.17
C THR A 49 -1.77 -7.73 -17.36
N ARG A 50 -1.53 -7.82 -16.04
CA ARG A 50 -1.33 -6.63 -15.21
C ARG A 50 -0.06 -5.87 -15.60
N ALA A 51 1.05 -6.56 -15.85
CA ALA A 51 2.28 -5.93 -16.31
C ALA A 51 2.08 -5.20 -17.65
N GLU A 52 1.39 -5.82 -18.62
CA GLU A 52 1.05 -5.21 -19.92
C GLU A 52 0.18 -3.94 -19.76
N ALA A 53 -0.84 -4.02 -18.90
CA ALA A 53 -1.69 -2.87 -18.59
C ALA A 53 -0.88 -1.74 -17.94
N LEU A 54 0.05 -2.08 -17.05
CA LEU A 54 0.88 -1.11 -16.34
C LEU A 54 1.91 -0.44 -17.25
N THR A 55 2.49 -1.15 -18.23
CA THR A 55 3.28 -0.56 -19.31
C THR A 55 2.51 0.58 -19.99
N THR A 56 1.26 0.29 -20.40
CA THR A 56 0.41 1.28 -21.08
C THR A 56 0.08 2.47 -20.18
N ARG A 57 -0.26 2.23 -18.91
CA ARG A 57 -0.60 3.28 -17.95
C ARG A 57 0.60 4.14 -17.58
N SER A 58 1.78 3.54 -17.42
CA SER A 58 3.01 4.28 -17.08
C SER A 58 3.39 5.30 -18.15
N ALA A 59 3.10 5.03 -19.43
CA ALA A 59 3.30 5.99 -20.52
C ALA A 59 2.44 7.26 -20.37
N GLN A 60 1.34 7.22 -19.60
CA GLN A 60 0.50 8.39 -19.33
C GLN A 60 1.05 9.30 -18.22
N VAL A 61 2.10 8.88 -17.50
CA VAL A 61 2.70 9.68 -16.43
C VAL A 61 3.44 10.90 -16.99
N GLU A 62 4.13 10.76 -18.13
CA GLU A 62 4.91 11.86 -18.71
C GLU A 62 4.03 13.06 -19.14
N PRO A 63 2.87 12.87 -19.80
CA PRO A 63 1.90 13.94 -20.00
C PRO A 63 1.43 14.61 -18.70
N VAL A 64 1.18 13.82 -17.65
CA VAL A 64 0.76 14.33 -16.33
C VAL A 64 1.86 15.19 -15.70
N LEU A 65 3.12 14.74 -15.73
CA LEU A 65 4.26 15.50 -15.22
C LEU A 65 4.50 16.77 -16.02
N SER A 66 4.29 16.74 -17.33
CA SER A 66 4.38 17.93 -18.19
C SER A 66 3.32 18.97 -17.81
N GLU A 67 2.09 18.55 -17.54
CA GLU A 67 1.03 19.43 -17.07
C GLU A 67 1.34 20.01 -15.67
N LEU A 68 1.85 19.18 -14.77
CA LEU A 68 2.29 19.61 -13.43
C LEU A 68 3.38 20.69 -13.52
N ARG A 69 4.43 20.44 -14.31
CA ARG A 69 5.55 21.38 -14.55
C ARG A 69 5.08 22.71 -15.12
N ARG A 70 4.07 22.68 -15.99
CA ARG A 70 3.53 23.88 -16.64
C ARG A 70 2.75 24.77 -15.67
N ARG A 71 2.04 24.18 -14.71
CA ARG A 71 1.02 24.88 -13.91
C ARG A 71 1.37 25.10 -12.45
N PHE A 72 2.25 24.28 -11.89
CA PHE A 72 2.53 24.26 -10.47
C PHE A 72 4.03 24.42 -10.19
N THR A 73 4.34 24.90 -8.99
CA THR A 73 5.72 25.08 -8.52
C THR A 73 6.45 23.75 -8.37
N ALA A 74 7.78 23.78 -8.36
CA ALA A 74 8.63 22.58 -8.27
C ALA A 74 8.27 21.63 -7.11
N PRO A 75 7.99 22.11 -5.87
CA PRO A 75 7.61 21.22 -4.76
C PRO A 75 6.37 20.35 -5.02
N CYS A 76 5.49 20.75 -5.95
CA CYS A 76 4.28 20.01 -6.28
C CYS A 76 4.54 18.73 -7.08
N TRP A 77 5.70 18.61 -7.74
CA TRP A 77 5.96 17.54 -8.72
C TRP A 77 7.39 17.00 -8.76
N GLN A 78 8.37 17.68 -8.15
CA GLN A 78 9.77 17.26 -8.23
C GLN A 78 10.01 15.86 -7.68
N ASP A 79 9.24 15.44 -6.67
CA ASP A 79 9.27 14.11 -6.07
C ASP A 79 8.81 13.02 -7.04
N LEU A 80 8.05 13.39 -8.07
CA LEU A 80 7.46 12.46 -9.04
C LEU A 80 8.30 12.30 -10.32
N GLN A 81 9.42 13.03 -10.46
CA GLN A 81 10.21 13.02 -11.71
C GLN A 81 10.76 11.65 -12.10
N HIS A 82 11.07 10.82 -11.10
CA HIS A 82 11.67 9.49 -11.32
C HIS A 82 10.64 8.40 -11.64
N VAL A 83 9.35 8.65 -11.40
CA VAL A 83 8.28 7.65 -11.52
C VAL A 83 8.24 6.98 -12.90
N PRO A 84 8.39 7.68 -14.06
CA PRO A 84 8.37 7.01 -15.36
C PRO A 84 9.52 6.00 -15.54
N GLU A 85 10.73 6.38 -15.11
CA GLU A 85 11.92 5.53 -15.22
C GLU A 85 11.82 4.32 -14.28
N GLU A 86 11.42 4.55 -13.03
CA GLU A 86 11.22 3.49 -12.03
C GLU A 86 10.13 2.53 -12.46
N ALA A 87 9.01 3.03 -12.98
CA ALA A 87 7.93 2.19 -13.49
C ALA A 87 8.40 1.29 -14.66
N ALA A 88 9.15 1.85 -15.61
CA ALA A 88 9.70 1.08 -16.72
C ALA A 88 10.66 -0.03 -16.21
N LYS A 89 11.52 0.31 -15.24
CA LYS A 89 12.46 -0.63 -14.62
C LYS A 89 11.73 -1.76 -13.88
N HIS A 90 10.75 -1.44 -13.03
CA HIS A 90 9.99 -2.42 -12.27
C HIS A 90 9.17 -3.35 -13.17
N VAL A 91 8.54 -2.81 -14.23
CA VAL A 91 7.82 -3.64 -15.20
C VAL A 91 8.76 -4.57 -15.96
N ALA A 92 9.95 -4.10 -16.36
CA ALA A 92 10.94 -4.96 -16.99
C ALA A 92 11.41 -6.09 -16.04
N GLN A 93 11.70 -5.75 -14.78
CA GLN A 93 12.06 -6.73 -13.75
C GLN A 93 10.94 -7.74 -13.48
N ALA A 94 9.69 -7.28 -13.41
CA ALA A 94 8.52 -8.14 -13.29
C ALA A 94 8.41 -9.11 -14.47
N GLY A 95 8.69 -8.64 -15.69
CA GLY A 95 8.76 -9.47 -16.90
C GLY A 95 9.81 -10.58 -16.80
N THR A 96 11.04 -10.27 -16.37
CA THR A 96 12.09 -11.26 -16.14
C THR A 96 11.67 -12.31 -15.10
N LYS A 97 11.13 -11.85 -13.96
CA LYS A 97 10.68 -12.76 -12.89
C LYS A 97 9.48 -13.61 -13.29
N LEU A 98 8.59 -13.11 -14.15
CA LEU A 98 7.51 -13.91 -14.74
C LEU A 98 8.05 -15.04 -15.62
N ALA A 99 9.10 -14.78 -16.41
CA ALA A 99 9.76 -15.82 -17.20
C ALA A 99 10.43 -16.88 -16.31
N GLU A 100 11.12 -16.45 -15.26
CA GLU A 100 11.72 -17.36 -14.25
C GLU A 100 10.65 -18.18 -13.52
N ALA A 101 9.53 -17.56 -13.14
CA ALA A 101 8.42 -18.24 -12.48
C ALA A 101 7.79 -19.31 -13.39
N ARG A 102 7.68 -19.01 -14.69
CA ARG A 102 7.22 -19.98 -15.69
C ARG A 102 8.18 -21.16 -15.81
N GLN A 103 9.49 -20.92 -15.88
CA GLN A 103 10.49 -21.99 -15.91
C GLN A 103 10.46 -22.84 -14.62
N ALA A 104 10.31 -22.21 -13.46
CA ALA A 104 10.16 -22.91 -12.18
C ALA A 104 8.89 -23.77 -12.16
N ARG A 105 7.78 -23.25 -12.68
CA ARG A 105 6.53 -24.01 -12.86
C ARG A 105 6.74 -25.21 -13.78
N GLU A 106 7.37 -25.02 -14.95
CA GLU A 106 7.63 -26.09 -15.92
C GLU A 106 8.56 -27.18 -15.34
N ALA A 107 9.53 -26.78 -14.52
CA ALA A 107 10.41 -27.68 -13.77
C ALA A 107 9.81 -28.22 -12.46
N GLN A 108 8.53 -27.96 -12.18
CA GLN A 108 7.82 -28.38 -10.96
C GLN A 108 8.47 -27.90 -9.64
N ARG A 109 9.22 -26.80 -9.67
CA ARG A 109 9.78 -26.11 -8.50
C ARG A 109 8.74 -25.18 -7.87
N TRP A 110 7.74 -25.76 -7.21
CA TRP A 110 6.54 -25.04 -6.76
C TRP A 110 6.81 -23.89 -5.78
N ALA A 111 7.73 -24.08 -4.85
CA ALA A 111 8.10 -23.04 -3.87
C ALA A 111 8.72 -21.83 -4.58
N ASP A 112 9.66 -22.08 -5.50
CA ASP A 112 10.34 -21.04 -6.27
C ASP A 112 9.35 -20.26 -7.14
N ALA A 113 8.47 -20.96 -7.87
CA ALA A 113 7.43 -20.33 -8.67
C ALA A 113 6.52 -19.44 -7.80
N THR A 114 6.14 -19.91 -6.61
CA THR A 114 5.29 -19.14 -5.69
C THR A 114 6.00 -17.87 -5.19
N ALA A 115 7.28 -17.99 -4.79
CA ALA A 115 8.07 -16.87 -4.31
C ALA A 115 8.28 -15.81 -5.41
N LEU A 116 8.63 -16.24 -6.63
CA LEU A 116 8.80 -15.36 -7.78
C LEU A 116 7.51 -14.60 -8.12
N LEU A 117 6.36 -15.27 -8.12
CA LEU A 117 5.06 -14.63 -8.35
C LEU A 117 4.70 -13.61 -7.26
N ALA A 118 5.06 -13.88 -6.00
CA ALA A 118 4.88 -12.92 -4.91
C ALA A 118 5.75 -11.66 -5.13
N THR A 119 7.01 -11.84 -5.56
CA THR A 119 7.88 -10.71 -5.92
C THR A 119 7.34 -9.91 -7.10
N VAL A 120 6.88 -10.58 -8.15
CA VAL A 120 6.23 -9.92 -9.31
C VAL A 120 5.06 -9.08 -8.84
N ARG A 121 4.18 -9.66 -8.00
CA ARG A 121 3.03 -8.93 -7.46
C ARG A 121 3.45 -7.67 -6.72
N ALA A 122 4.44 -7.77 -5.82
CA ALA A 122 4.92 -6.62 -5.05
C ALA A 122 5.45 -5.50 -5.96
N LEU A 123 6.28 -5.84 -6.96
CA LEU A 123 6.80 -4.86 -7.94
C LEU A 123 5.67 -4.17 -8.72
N LEU A 124 4.66 -4.94 -9.15
CA LEU A 124 3.54 -4.39 -9.91
C LEU A 124 2.60 -3.55 -9.04
N ASP A 125 2.38 -3.94 -7.77
CA ASP A 125 1.57 -3.17 -6.81
C ASP A 125 2.26 -1.82 -6.50
N GLU A 126 3.56 -1.82 -6.19
CA GLU A 126 4.34 -0.59 -5.94
C GLU A 126 4.34 0.35 -7.15
N THR A 127 4.52 -0.20 -8.35
CA THR A 127 4.53 0.58 -9.59
C THR A 127 3.15 1.17 -9.90
N ASP A 128 2.08 0.41 -9.66
CA ASP A 128 0.70 0.87 -9.85
C ASP A 128 0.36 2.02 -8.89
N GLU A 129 0.80 1.93 -7.64
CA GLU A 129 0.67 3.00 -6.64
C GLU A 129 1.42 4.27 -7.08
N ALA A 130 2.69 4.16 -7.50
CA ALA A 130 3.50 5.30 -7.95
C ALA A 130 2.90 5.98 -9.20
N VAL A 131 2.48 5.20 -10.20
CA VAL A 131 1.83 5.72 -11.42
C VAL A 131 0.51 6.43 -11.08
N SER A 132 -0.29 5.85 -10.19
CA SER A 132 -1.57 6.43 -9.78
C SER A 132 -1.37 7.72 -8.99
N ALA A 133 -0.36 7.76 -8.11
CA ALA A 133 -0.03 8.94 -7.29
C ALA A 133 0.23 10.20 -8.13
N ALA A 134 0.89 10.07 -9.28
CA ALA A 134 1.13 11.21 -10.17
C ALA A 134 -0.18 11.79 -10.74
N GLY A 135 -1.08 10.93 -11.23
CA GLY A 135 -2.39 11.35 -11.74
C GLY A 135 -3.26 11.94 -10.64
N ASP A 136 -3.24 11.35 -9.45
CA ASP A 136 -3.98 11.81 -8.28
C ASP A 136 -3.47 13.17 -7.81
N ARG A 137 -2.15 13.37 -7.78
CA ARG A 137 -1.51 14.65 -7.46
C ARG A 137 -2.02 15.75 -8.38
N LEU A 138 -2.00 15.53 -9.69
CA LEU A 138 -2.51 16.53 -10.65
C LEU A 138 -3.99 16.85 -10.42
N ARG A 139 -4.84 15.84 -10.18
CA ARG A 139 -6.26 16.08 -9.88
C ARG A 139 -6.45 16.90 -8.61
N GLN A 140 -5.79 16.52 -7.52
CA GLN A 140 -5.87 17.23 -6.23
C GLN A 140 -5.39 18.67 -6.35
N LEU A 141 -4.27 18.90 -7.04
CA LEU A 141 -3.73 20.24 -7.26
C LEU A 141 -4.66 21.10 -8.13
N ASN A 142 -5.30 20.52 -9.15
CA ASN A 142 -6.30 21.22 -9.95
C ASN A 142 -7.52 21.63 -9.14
N GLU A 143 -8.05 20.72 -8.31
CA GLU A 143 -9.21 21.00 -7.47
C GLU A 143 -8.91 22.09 -6.43
N VAL A 144 -7.79 22.00 -5.72
CA VAL A 144 -7.44 23.00 -4.71
C VAL A 144 -7.07 24.35 -5.32
N ALA A 145 -6.41 24.37 -6.49
CA ALA A 145 -6.11 25.63 -7.17
C ALA A 145 -7.37 26.32 -7.70
N LYS A 146 -8.43 25.55 -7.99
CA LYS A 146 -9.72 26.09 -8.42
C LYS A 146 -10.49 26.68 -7.24
N ASP A 147 -10.50 26.02 -6.10
CA ASP A 147 -11.19 26.48 -4.89
C ASP A 147 -10.45 26.04 -3.62
N PRO A 148 -9.49 26.85 -3.12
CA PRO A 148 -8.81 26.58 -1.87
C PRO A 148 -9.75 26.68 -0.66
N GLN A 149 -10.82 27.47 -0.74
CA GLN A 149 -11.70 27.74 0.40
C GLN A 149 -12.39 26.47 0.88
N ARG A 150 -12.80 25.59 -0.04
CA ARG A 150 -13.38 24.29 0.33
C ARG A 150 -12.48 23.49 1.28
N GLU A 151 -11.18 23.46 1.01
CA GLU A 151 -10.21 22.73 1.83
C GLU A 151 -9.95 23.44 3.17
N ILE A 152 -9.93 24.78 3.17
CA ILE A 152 -9.82 25.60 4.38
C ILE A 152 -11.01 25.36 5.30
N GLU A 153 -12.23 25.45 4.79
CA GLU A 153 -13.47 25.29 5.55
C GLU A 153 -13.60 23.88 6.14
N ARG A 154 -13.32 22.85 5.35
CA ARG A 154 -13.27 21.46 5.80
C ARG A 154 -12.29 21.30 6.98
N THR A 155 -11.13 21.93 6.90
CA THR A 155 -10.10 21.86 7.95
C THR A 155 -10.52 22.61 9.20
N ARG A 156 -11.05 23.83 9.05
CA ARG A 156 -11.61 24.62 10.16
C ARG A 156 -12.74 23.89 10.86
N PHE A 157 -13.60 23.22 10.11
CA PHE A 157 -14.71 22.44 10.66
C PHE A 157 -14.20 21.32 11.57
N ALA A 158 -13.23 20.52 11.11
CA ALA A 158 -12.66 19.43 11.90
C ALA A 158 -12.02 19.93 13.21
N VAL A 159 -11.28 21.04 13.15
CA VAL A 159 -10.67 21.65 14.35
C VAL A 159 -11.73 22.16 15.32
N ARG A 160 -12.74 22.90 14.82
CA ARG A 160 -13.84 23.41 15.65
C ARG A 160 -14.66 22.30 16.29
N ASP A 161 -14.89 21.21 15.57
CA ASP A 161 -15.62 20.05 16.10
C ASP A 161 -14.84 19.38 17.24
N ALA A 162 -13.53 19.20 17.07
CA ALA A 162 -12.65 18.70 18.14
C ALA A 162 -12.60 19.66 19.35
N GLN A 163 -12.53 20.98 19.13
CA GLN A 163 -12.57 21.98 20.19
C GLN A 163 -13.91 21.93 20.96
N ARG A 164 -15.04 21.80 20.26
CA ARG A 164 -16.37 21.64 20.88
C ARG A 164 -16.42 20.39 21.74
N LEU A 165 -15.88 19.27 21.26
CA LEU A 165 -15.83 18.03 22.02
C LEU A 165 -14.97 18.17 23.29
N ALA A 166 -13.82 18.84 23.19
CA ALA A 166 -12.90 19.09 24.31
C ALA A 166 -13.54 19.96 25.41
N MET A 167 -14.44 20.86 25.04
CA MET A 167 -15.18 21.73 25.96
C MET A 167 -16.42 21.07 26.58
N THR A 168 -16.87 19.93 26.08
CA THR A 168 -18.13 19.32 26.51
C THR A 168 -18.07 18.94 28.00
N GLY A 169 -18.98 19.52 28.79
CA GLY A 169 -19.09 19.29 30.24
C GLY A 169 -18.04 20.00 31.09
N ARG A 170 -17.30 20.97 30.53
CA ARG A 170 -16.21 21.68 31.22
C ARG A 170 -16.29 23.19 30.98
N GLN A 171 -15.88 23.99 31.96
CA GLN A 171 -15.69 25.45 31.78
C GLN A 171 -14.31 25.78 31.20
N THR A 172 -13.30 24.93 31.46
CA THR A 172 -11.93 25.09 30.95
C THR A 172 -11.51 23.78 30.30
N PRO A 173 -10.98 23.81 29.05
CA PRO A 173 -10.53 22.59 28.39
C PRO A 173 -9.25 22.06 29.04
N ASP A 174 -9.07 20.74 28.98
CA ASP A 174 -7.81 20.14 29.43
C ASP A 174 -6.66 20.63 28.51
N PRO A 175 -5.54 21.12 29.06
CA PRO A 175 -4.39 21.56 28.27
C PRO A 175 -3.88 20.51 27.27
N ARG A 176 -4.05 19.21 27.58
CA ARG A 176 -3.67 18.10 26.70
C ARG A 176 -4.49 18.06 25.40
N HIS A 177 -5.71 18.60 25.43
CA HIS A 177 -6.59 18.71 24.27
C HIS A 177 -6.50 20.11 23.64
N ALA A 178 -6.49 21.16 24.46
CA ALA A 178 -6.53 22.54 23.99
C ALA A 178 -5.27 22.92 23.20
N ARG A 179 -4.08 22.65 23.75
CA ARG A 179 -2.81 23.11 23.17
C ARG A 179 -2.59 22.56 21.75
N PRO A 180 -2.76 21.25 21.47
CA PRO A 180 -2.62 20.74 20.10
C PRO A 180 -3.64 21.34 19.12
N LEU A 181 -4.86 21.68 19.57
CA LEU A 181 -5.89 22.29 18.74
C LEU A 181 -5.61 23.77 18.45
N ASP A 182 -5.10 24.51 19.42
CA ASP A 182 -4.68 25.91 19.23
C ASP A 182 -3.48 26.00 18.28
N ASP A 183 -2.49 25.10 18.45
CA ASP A 183 -1.38 24.96 17.52
C ASP A 183 -1.87 24.62 16.11
N ALA A 184 -2.90 23.77 15.99
CA ALA A 184 -3.50 23.39 14.72
C ALA A 184 -4.22 24.57 14.02
N VAL A 185 -4.87 25.48 14.77
CA VAL A 185 -5.41 26.73 14.23
C VAL A 185 -4.30 27.61 13.68
N ALA A 186 -3.24 27.86 14.46
CA ALA A 186 -2.13 28.71 14.04
C ALA A 186 -1.39 28.14 12.81
N ARG A 187 -1.29 26.81 12.72
CA ARG A 187 -0.75 26.11 11.55
C ARG A 187 -1.61 26.33 10.30
N LEU A 188 -2.93 26.18 10.43
CA LEU A 188 -3.86 26.43 9.34
C LEU A 188 -3.79 27.88 8.86
N ASP A 189 -3.76 28.86 9.76
CA ASP A 189 -3.68 30.26 9.37
C ASP A 189 -2.39 30.58 8.60
N ARG A 190 -1.24 30.03 9.04
CA ARG A 190 0.02 30.15 8.27
C ARG A 190 -0.08 29.50 6.88
N ALA A 191 -0.72 28.35 6.77
CA ALA A 191 -0.92 27.66 5.49
C ALA A 191 -1.81 28.49 4.54
N VAL A 192 -2.84 29.15 5.08
CA VAL A 192 -3.72 30.05 4.31
C VAL A 192 -2.95 31.28 3.84
N SER A 193 -2.19 31.94 4.73
CA SER A 193 -1.38 33.11 4.35
C SER A 193 -0.33 32.77 3.27
N ALA A 194 0.21 31.56 3.28
CA ALA A 194 1.15 31.11 2.25
C ALA A 194 0.52 31.00 0.84
N LEU A 195 -0.81 31.06 0.71
CA LEU A 195 -1.50 31.06 -0.59
C LEU A 195 -1.52 32.41 -1.30
N GLU A 196 -1.25 33.52 -0.60
CA GLU A 196 -1.39 34.89 -1.13
C GLU A 196 -0.31 35.27 -2.17
N GLY A 197 0.70 34.43 -2.39
CA GLY A 197 1.82 34.66 -3.31
C GLY A 197 1.53 34.36 -4.79
N HIS A 198 2.45 34.79 -5.66
CA HIS A 198 2.45 34.43 -7.08
C HIS A 198 2.97 32.99 -7.22
N HIS A 199 2.08 32.03 -7.46
CA HIS A 199 2.34 30.58 -7.48
C HIS A 199 2.55 29.95 -6.09
N PRO A 200 1.48 29.81 -5.31
CA PRO A 200 1.58 29.17 -4.01
C PRO A 200 1.89 27.68 -4.14
N ASP A 201 2.58 27.15 -3.13
CA ASP A 201 2.83 25.72 -2.99
C ASP A 201 1.55 25.02 -2.49
N TYR A 202 0.67 24.70 -3.43
CA TYR A 202 -0.57 23.98 -3.17
C TYR A 202 -0.33 22.58 -2.61
N TRP A 203 0.82 21.97 -2.87
CA TRP A 203 1.12 20.65 -2.32
C TRP A 203 1.45 20.73 -0.84
N GLN A 204 2.29 21.68 -0.44
CA GLN A 204 2.55 21.94 0.97
C GLN A 204 1.28 22.36 1.71
N PHE A 205 0.43 23.19 1.09
CA PHE A 205 -0.87 23.55 1.65
C PHE A 205 -1.74 22.33 1.94
N LEU A 206 -1.93 21.43 0.96
CA LEU A 206 -2.73 20.21 1.12
C LEU A 206 -2.18 19.27 2.20
N ARG A 207 -0.86 19.09 2.26
CA ARG A 207 -0.21 18.28 3.30
C ARG A 207 -0.41 18.88 4.70
N GLU A 208 -0.32 20.20 4.80
CA GLU A 208 -0.49 20.88 6.07
C GLU A 208 -1.94 20.84 6.56
N THR A 209 -2.92 21.04 5.68
CA THR A 209 -4.36 20.91 6.04
C THR A 209 -4.72 19.49 6.44
N GLU A 210 -4.15 18.48 5.78
CA GLU A 210 -4.30 17.09 6.18
C GLU A 210 -3.69 16.82 7.56
N ALA A 211 -2.46 17.28 7.81
CA ALA A 211 -1.80 17.12 9.11
C ALA A 211 -2.54 17.85 10.25
N VAL A 212 -3.16 19.00 9.98
CA VAL A 212 -4.03 19.71 10.92
C VAL A 212 -5.27 18.88 11.24
N ARG A 213 -5.96 18.31 10.24
CA ARG A 213 -7.11 17.43 10.48
C ARG A 213 -6.73 16.16 11.25
N ALA A 214 -5.59 15.55 10.93
CA ALA A 214 -5.09 14.40 11.66
C ALA A 214 -4.81 14.74 13.13
N THR A 215 -4.33 15.96 13.42
CA THR A 215 -4.17 16.44 14.79
C THR A 215 -5.50 16.56 15.52
N ALA A 216 -6.51 17.13 14.88
CA ALA A 216 -7.86 17.20 15.43
C ALA A 216 -8.46 15.80 15.70
N ALA A 217 -8.28 14.86 14.75
CA ALA A 217 -8.75 13.48 14.89
C ALA A 217 -8.10 12.76 16.10
N ARG A 218 -6.77 12.88 16.27
CA ARG A 218 -6.07 12.29 17.42
C ARG A 218 -6.56 12.84 18.76
N VAL A 219 -6.87 14.15 18.84
CA VAL A 219 -7.44 14.74 20.06
C VAL A 219 -8.85 14.19 20.32
N VAL A 220 -9.67 14.02 19.28
CA VAL A 220 -11.00 13.40 19.41
C VAL A 220 -10.90 11.96 19.90
N GLU A 221 -9.96 11.17 19.36
CA GLU A 221 -9.69 9.80 19.80
C GLU A 221 -9.29 9.76 21.27
N LEU A 222 -8.34 10.59 21.68
CA LEU A 222 -7.91 10.70 23.07
C LEU A 222 -9.07 11.03 24.02
N ILE A 223 -9.92 12.00 23.68
CA ILE A 223 -11.10 12.35 24.49
C ILE A 223 -12.08 11.16 24.59
N ARG A 224 -12.27 10.42 23.50
CA ARG A 224 -13.16 9.26 23.48
C ARG A 224 -12.62 8.11 24.32
N GLU A 225 -11.33 7.85 24.25
CA GLU A 225 -10.65 6.84 25.07
C GLU A 225 -10.77 7.17 26.56
N GLU A 226 -10.53 8.43 26.95
CA GLU A 226 -10.69 8.87 28.34
C GLU A 226 -12.13 8.70 28.86
N ARG A 227 -13.13 8.89 27.99
CA ARG A 227 -14.56 8.73 28.34
C ARG A 227 -15.05 7.29 28.30
N GLY A 228 -14.46 6.44 27.46
CA GLY A 228 -14.84 5.02 27.33
C GLY A 228 -14.06 4.10 28.27
N GLY A 229 -12.95 4.57 28.84
CA GLY A 229 -12.19 3.90 29.90
C GLY A 229 -12.56 4.33 31.33
N SER A 230 -13.56 5.21 31.49
CA SER A 230 -14.22 5.53 32.76
C SER A 230 -15.51 4.73 32.92
#